data_AF-A0A350CNY9-F1
#
_entry.id   AF-A0A350CNY9-F1
#
_cell.length_a   1.000
_cell.length_b   1.000
_cell.length_c   1.000
_cell.angle_alpha   90.00
_cell.angle_beta   90.00
_cell.angle_gamma   90.00
#
_symmetry.space_group_name_H-M   'P 1'
#
loop_
_entity.id
_entity.type
_entity.pdbx_description
1 polymer ?
#
loop_
_entity_poly.entity_id
_entity_poly.type
_entity_poly.pdbx_seq_one_letter_code
_entity_poly.pdbx_strand_id
1 'polypeptide(L)' 'MGKLIDSDQPEAIGLTLDSPHGVQPDLGFEFKFSRTGESVGYMSAATEAYSIYNVRLDIRPIVVTRPLYQYK' A
#
# COMPACT_ATOMS: atom_id res chain seq x y z
N MET A 1 9.04 1.00 2.39
CA MET A 1 9.28 0.22 1.16
C MET A 1 10.37 -0.84 1.29
N GLY A 2 11.40 -0.71 2.15
CA GLY A 2 12.44 -1.76 2.30
C GLY A 2 11.89 -3.16 2.63
N LYS A 3 10.80 -3.25 3.40
CA LYS A 3 10.09 -4.51 3.64
C LYS A 3 9.42 -5.12 2.39
N LEU A 4 9.25 -4.44 1.27
CA LEU A 4 8.59 -5.07 0.12
C LEU A 4 9.53 -6.02 -0.65
N ILE A 5 10.83 -5.73 -0.67
CA ILE A 5 11.83 -6.48 -1.44
C ILE A 5 12.50 -7.54 -0.58
N ASP A 6 12.86 -7.20 0.66
CA ASP A 6 13.61 -8.10 1.54
C ASP A 6 12.72 -8.87 2.53
N SER A 7 11.41 -8.60 2.56
CA SER A 7 10.45 -9.39 3.36
C SER A 7 9.86 -10.53 2.55
N ASP A 8 9.42 -11.54 3.29
CA ASP A 8 8.50 -12.58 2.88
C ASP A 8 7.11 -12.09 2.47
N GLN A 9 6.75 -10.82 2.74
CA GLN A 9 5.49 -10.25 2.29
C GLN A 9 5.54 -9.97 0.78
N PRO A 10 4.70 -10.63 -0.04
CA PRO A 10 4.71 -10.45 -1.49
C PRO A 10 4.05 -9.14 -1.94
N GLU A 11 3.21 -8.57 -1.07
CA GLU A 11 2.35 -7.43 -1.38
C GLU A 11 2.28 -6.45 -0.21
N ALA A 12 2.09 -5.17 -0.50
CA ALA A 12 1.68 -4.16 0.47
C ALA A 12 0.34 -3.56 0.04
N ILE A 13 -0.61 -3.55 0.98
CA ILE A 13 -1.95 -3.01 0.78
C ILE A 13 -2.07 -1.70 1.55
N GLY A 14 -2.48 -0.65 0.85
CA GLY A 14 -2.90 0.63 1.41
C GLY A 14 -4.38 0.86 1.16
N LEU A 15 -5.08 1.41 2.16
CA LEU A 15 -6.47 1.82 2.04
C LEU A 15 -6.55 3.34 2.10
N THR A 16 -7.32 3.93 1.19
CA THR A 16 -7.76 5.33 1.30
C THR A 16 -9.27 5.37 1.42
N LEU A 17 -9.77 6.26 2.26
CA LEU A 17 -11.17 6.43 2.57
C LEU A 17 -11.49 7.91 2.61
N ASP A 18 -12.73 8.24 2.28
CA ASP A 18 -13.24 9.58 2.52
C ASP A 18 -13.32 9.86 4.03
N SER A 19 -13.46 11.15 4.37
CA SER A 19 -13.73 11.61 5.73
C SER A 19 -14.87 10.80 6.36
N PRO A 20 -14.82 10.55 7.68
CA PRO A 20 -15.92 9.93 8.39
C PRO A 20 -17.28 10.58 8.16
N HIS A 21 -17.30 11.87 7.84
CA HIS A 21 -18.48 12.70 7.61
C HIS A 21 -18.64 13.12 6.14
N GLY A 22 -17.94 12.45 5.22
CA GLY A 22 -18.01 12.71 3.78
C GLY A 22 -19.33 12.26 3.14
N VAL A 23 -19.47 12.51 1.84
CA VAL A 23 -20.70 12.16 1.08
C VAL A 23 -20.82 10.66 0.92
N GLN A 24 -19.69 9.95 0.79
CA GLN A 24 -19.63 8.50 0.61
C GLN A 24 -18.61 7.88 1.59
N PRO A 25 -18.91 7.91 2.89
CA PRO A 25 -17.94 7.54 3.94
C PRO A 25 -17.51 6.06 3.87
N ASP A 26 -18.31 5.20 3.24
CA ASP A 26 -18.05 3.77 3.14
C ASP A 26 -17.34 3.39 1.84
N LEU A 27 -17.09 4.35 0.95
CA LEU A 27 -16.35 4.13 -0.29
C LEU A 27 -14.88 4.55 -0.12
N GLY A 28 -14.02 3.74 -0.71
CA GLY A 28 -12.59 3.97 -0.71
C GLY A 28 -11.91 3.30 -1.88
N PHE A 29 -10.59 3.36 -1.85
CA PHE A 29 -9.74 2.61 -2.78
C PHE A 29 -8.74 1.75 -2.01
N GLU A 30 -8.53 0.55 -2.52
CA GLU A 30 -7.40 -0.29 -2.18
C GLU A 30 -6.28 -0.04 -3.20
N PHE A 31 -5.09 0.25 -2.70
CA PHE A 31 -3.84 0.29 -3.47
C PHE A 31 -3.03 -0.93 -3.11
N LYS A 32 -2.70 -1.75 -4.11
CA LYS A 32 -1.90 -2.95 -3.92
C LYS A 32 -0.58 -2.81 -4.67
N PHE A 33 0.50 -2.69 -3.93
CA PHE A 33 1.85 -2.81 -4.48
C PHE A 33 2.28 -4.26 -4.44
N SER A 34 2.72 -4.80 -5.56
CA SER A 34 3.23 -6.18 -5.68
C SER A 34 4.56 -6.21 -6.43
N ARG A 35 5.42 -7.15 -6.02
CA ARG A 35 6.64 -7.45 -6.77
C ARG A 35 6.30 -8.22 -8.04
N THR A 36 7.03 -7.90 -9.10
CA THR A 36 7.08 -8.69 -10.33
C THR A 36 8.40 -9.45 -10.36
N GLY A 37 8.54 -10.40 -11.30
CA GLY A 37 9.83 -11.08 -11.52
C GLY A 37 10.96 -10.13 -11.96
N GLU A 38 10.63 -8.90 -12.34
CA GLU A 38 11.57 -7.87 -12.80
C GLU A 38 11.78 -6.75 -11.76
N SER A 39 11.17 -6.86 -10.57
CA SER A 39 11.34 -5.85 -9.52
C SER A 39 12.76 -5.86 -8.96
N VAL A 40 13.39 -4.69 -8.90
CA VAL A 40 14.77 -4.53 -8.38
C VAL A 40 14.82 -3.47 -7.30
N GLY A 41 15.46 -3.80 -6.18
CA GLY A 41 15.72 -2.88 -5.08
C GLY A 41 17.08 -2.20 -5.17
N TYR A 42 17.12 -0.91 -4.86
CA TYR A 42 18.35 -0.13 -4.82
C TYR A 42 18.50 0.56 -3.46
N MET A 43 19.60 0.27 -2.78
CA MET A 43 20.00 0.96 -1.57
C MET A 43 20.85 2.19 -1.91
N SER A 44 20.50 3.33 -1.32
CA SER A 44 21.31 4.53 -1.41
C SER A 44 22.64 4.32 -0.67
N ALA A 45 23.74 4.70 -1.32
CA ALA A 45 25.07 4.66 -0.71
C ALA A 45 25.37 5.92 0.14
N ALA A 46 24.56 6.96 0.02
CA ALA A 46 24.76 8.25 0.68
C ALA A 46 23.76 8.53 1.82
N THR A 47 22.63 7.84 1.82
CA THR A 47 21.52 8.05 2.78
C THR A 47 20.86 6.73 3.13
N GLU A 48 20.13 6.68 4.23
CA GLU A 48 19.27 5.53 4.56
C GLU A 48 17.96 5.57 3.74
N ALA A 49 18.09 5.63 2.41
CA ALA A 49 16.97 5.66 1.47
C ALA A 49 16.96 4.41 0.60
N TYR A 50 15.75 3.93 0.28
CA TYR A 50 15.49 2.73 -0.52
C TYR A 50 14.62 3.10 -1.72
N SER A 51 15.00 2.68 -2.92
CA SER A 51 14.18 2.78 -4.13
C SER A 51 13.86 1.40 -4.71
N ILE A 52 12.68 1.24 -5.32
CA ILE A 52 12.30 0.00 -6.01
C ILE A 52 11.94 0.35 -7.46
N TYR A 53 12.50 -0.40 -8.39
CA TYR A 53 12.19 -0.33 -9.82
C TYR A 53 11.23 -1.46 -10.23
N ASN A 54 10.38 -1.21 -11.23
CA ASN A 54 9.41 -2.17 -11.78
C ASN A 54 8.49 -2.83 -10.74
N VAL A 55 7.87 -2.01 -9.90
CA VAL A 55 6.78 -2.44 -9.00
C VAL A 55 5.44 -2.32 -9.70
N ARG A 56 4.56 -3.31 -9.51
CA ARG A 56 3.19 -3.25 -9.99
C ARG A 56 2.29 -2.58 -8.96
N LEU A 57 1.45 -1.66 -9.43
CA LEU A 57 0.39 -1.02 -8.65
C LEU A 57 -0.97 -1.37 -9.26
N ASP A 58 -1.79 -2.08 -8.49
CA ASP A 58 -3.21 -2.28 -8.80
C ASP A 58 -4.07 -1.38 -7.91
N ILE A 59 -5.08 -0.73 -8.48
CA ILE A 59 -6.02 0.15 -7.77
C ILE A 59 -7.43 -0.34 -8.03
N ARG A 60 -8.22 -0.54 -6.98
CA ARG A 60 -9.64 -0.90 -7.10
C ARG A 60 -10.52 -0.15 -6.10
N PRO A 61 -11.76 0.21 -6.48
CA PRO A 61 -12.72 0.72 -5.52
C PRO A 61 -13.13 -0.38 -4.54
N ILE A 62 -13.37 -0.01 -3.30
CA ILE A 62 -13.82 -0.93 -2.24
C ILE A 62 -14.96 -0.31 -1.45
N VAL A 63 -15.76 -1.17 -0.83
CA VAL A 63 -16.73 -0.81 0.20
C VAL A 63 -16.17 -1.24 1.55
N VAL A 64 -16.19 -0.36 2.54
CA VAL A 64 -15.62 -0.63 3.85
C VAL A 64 -16.71 -0.68 4.92
N THR A 65 -16.76 -1.79 5.65
CA THR A 65 -17.60 -1.93 6.84
C THR A 65 -16.98 -1.21 8.03
N ARG A 66 -17.69 -0.22 8.57
CA ARG A 66 -17.28 0.54 9.76
C ARG A 66 -17.79 -0.11 11.04
N PRO A 67 -17.08 0.04 12.17
CA PRO A 67 -15.82 0.77 12.35
C PRO A 67 -14.59 -0.07 11.96
N LEU A 68 -13.64 0.52 11.24
CA LEU A 68 -12.39 -0.14 10.83
C LEU A 68 -11.48 -0.54 12.00
N TYR A 69 -11.51 0.27 13.05
CA TYR A 69 -10.71 0.07 14.24
C TYR A 69 -11.48 0.61 15.43
N GLN A 70 -11.79 -0.26 16.38
CA GLN A 70 -12.29 0.14 17.70
C GLN A 70 -11.14 -0.03 18.69
N TYR A 71 -10.58 1.10 19.12
CA TYR A 71 -9.74 1.13 20.30
C TYR A 71 -10.62 1.00 21.54
N LYS A 72 -10.25 0.15 22.51
CA LYS A 72 -10.91 0.06 23.82
C LYS A 72 -10.20 0.94 24.84
#